data_AF-A0A358QV10-F1
#
_entry.id   AF-A0A358QV10-F1
#
_cell.length_a   1.000
_cell.length_b   1.000
_cell.length_c   1.000
_cell.angle_alpha   90.00
_cell.angle_beta   90.00
_cell.angle_gamma   90.00
#
_symmetry.space_group_name_H-M   'P 1'
#
loop_
_entity.id
_entity.type
_entity.pdbx_description
1 polymer ?
#
loop_
_entity_poly.entity_id
_entity_poly.type
_entity_poly.pdbx_seq_one_letter_code
_entity_poly.pdbx_strand_id
1 'polypeptide(L)'
;MSFNQIYPPYGFIWCVKIVPGYHLHFISADRKHGGHLLDCRLAEGIIQVDRSEDFHMMLPGGEEFAKAELSSDRSSELEKVEK
;
A
#
# COMPACT_ATOMS: atom_id res chain seq x y z
N MET A 1 -15.14 10.43 -1.09
CA MET A 1 -14.08 11.46 -1.07
C MET A 1 -13.24 11.29 -2.32
N SER A 2 -13.07 12.35 -3.10
CA SER A 2 -12.41 12.34 -4.41
C SER A 2 -10.90 12.51 -4.24
N PHE A 3 -10.10 11.48 -4.56
CA PHE A 3 -8.64 11.46 -4.50
C PHE A 3 -7.95 12.27 -5.62
N ASN A 4 -8.62 13.28 -6.21
CA ASN A 4 -8.15 13.92 -7.44
C ASN A 4 -7.19 15.11 -7.26
N GLN A 5 -6.56 15.27 -6.09
CA GLN A 5 -5.69 16.43 -5.85
C GLN A 5 -4.50 16.15 -4.93
N ILE A 6 -3.70 15.11 -5.21
CA ILE A 6 -2.45 14.86 -4.46
C ILE A 6 -1.35 14.38 -5.41
N TYR A 7 -0.93 15.23 -6.35
CA TYR A 7 0.36 15.04 -7.01
C TYR A 7 1.16 16.33 -6.89
N PRO A 8 1.80 16.56 -5.73
CA PRO A 8 2.77 17.63 -5.62
C PRO A 8 3.94 17.43 -6.62
N PRO A 9 4.75 18.46 -6.92
CA PRO A 9 5.86 18.37 -7.87
C PRO A 9 7.03 17.46 -7.40
N TYR A 10 6.91 16.82 -6.24
CA TYR A 10 7.89 15.93 -5.64
C TYR A 10 7.41 14.47 -5.66
N GLY A 11 8.35 13.53 -5.51
CA GLY A 11 8.01 12.11 -5.38
C GLY A 11 7.08 11.85 -4.20
N PHE A 12 6.19 10.86 -4.32
CA PHE A 12 5.14 10.57 -3.35
C PHE A 12 5.31 9.17 -2.79
N ILE A 13 5.07 9.03 -1.47
CA ILE A 13 5.04 7.74 -0.79
C ILE A 13 3.61 7.51 -0.28
N TRP A 14 3.01 6.37 -0.62
CA TRP A 14 1.61 6.06 -0.28
C TRP A 14 1.44 4.75 0.48
N CYS A 15 0.53 4.73 1.46
CA CYS A 15 0.11 3.56 2.22
C CYS A 15 -1.40 3.33 2.07
N VAL A 16 -1.82 2.18 1.51
CA VAL A 16 -3.26 1.84 1.31
C VAL A 16 -3.58 0.36 1.54
N LYS A 17 -2.61 -0.45 1.93
CA LYS A 17 -2.80 -1.89 1.97
C LYS A 17 -3.05 -2.40 3.38
N ILE A 18 -3.87 -3.45 3.48
CA ILE A 18 -4.09 -4.18 4.72
C ILE A 18 -2.99 -5.23 4.84
N VAL A 19 -1.83 -4.81 5.33
CA VAL A 19 -0.77 -5.68 5.84
C VAL A 19 -0.40 -5.10 7.20
N PRO A 20 -0.23 -5.92 8.26
CA PRO A 20 0.18 -5.40 9.55
C PRO A 20 1.47 -4.57 9.44
N GLY A 21 1.45 -3.34 9.95
CA GLY A 21 2.57 -2.40 9.88
C GLY A 21 2.41 -1.36 8.77
N TYR A 22 3.54 -0.90 8.22
CA TYR A 22 3.57 0.09 7.13
C TYR A 22 3.76 -0.64 5.81
N HIS A 23 2.86 -0.38 4.85
CA HIS A 23 3.00 -0.83 3.47
C HIS A 23 3.11 0.40 2.59
N LEU A 24 4.33 0.70 2.12
CA LEU A 24 4.62 1.96 1.43
C LEU A 24 4.97 1.71 -0.02
N HIS A 25 4.41 2.49 -0.93
CA HIS A 25 4.81 2.55 -2.34
C HIS A 25 5.47 3.88 -2.62
N PHE A 26 6.40 3.92 -3.57
CA PHE A 26 7.07 5.14 -4.02
C PHE A 26 6.75 5.42 -5.50
N ILE A 27 6.66 6.69 -5.86
CA ILE A 27 6.67 7.15 -7.25
C ILE A 27 7.52 8.43 -7.37
N SER A 28 8.39 8.50 -8.38
CA SER A 28 9.20 9.68 -8.68
C SER A 28 8.34 10.82 -9.25
N ALA A 29 8.79 12.06 -9.06
CA ALA A 29 8.08 13.26 -9.54
C ALA A 29 7.81 13.23 -11.07
N ASP A 30 8.76 12.72 -11.83
CA ASP A 30 8.65 12.55 -13.29
C ASP A 30 7.83 11.31 -13.70
N ARG A 31 7.37 10.52 -12.73
CA ARG A 31 6.59 9.27 -12.87
C ARG A 31 7.28 8.18 -13.69
N LYS A 32 8.59 8.28 -13.89
CA LYS A 32 9.36 7.27 -14.64
C LYS A 32 9.80 6.11 -13.76
N HIS A 33 9.81 6.31 -12.44
CA HIS A 33 10.26 5.32 -11.47
C HIS A 33 9.23 5.19 -10.35
N GLY A 34 9.10 3.99 -9.81
CA GLY A 34 8.22 3.71 -8.68
C GLY A 34 8.24 2.23 -8.32
N GLY A 35 7.52 1.86 -7.27
CA GLY A 35 7.41 0.48 -6.83
C GLY A 35 7.10 0.33 -5.34
N HIS A 36 7.16 -0.92 -4.88
CA HIS A 36 7.06 -1.28 -3.47
C HIS A 36 8.30 -0.84 -2.71
N LEU A 37 8.12 -0.15 -1.58
CA LEU A 37 9.20 0.43 -0.81
C LEU A 37 9.62 -0.53 0.30
N LEU A 38 10.84 -1.06 0.21
CA LEU A 38 11.43 -1.96 1.20
C LEU A 38 12.16 -1.21 2.32
N ASP A 39 12.91 -0.17 1.93
CA ASP A 39 13.63 0.71 2.84
C ASP A 39 13.74 2.11 2.23
N CYS A 40 13.75 3.15 3.07
CA CYS A 40 14.01 4.51 2.63
C CYS A 40 14.63 5.36 3.73
N ARG A 41 15.42 6.36 3.31
CA ARG A 41 15.83 7.47 4.17
C ARG A 41 15.36 8.76 3.54
N LEU A 42 14.55 9.52 4.28
CA LEU A 42 14.05 10.81 3.85
C LEU A 42 14.99 11.91 4.39
N ALA A 43 15.64 12.65 3.50
CA ALA A 43 16.47 13.80 3.89
C ALA A 43 15.59 15.01 4.27
N GLU A 44 14.57 15.29 3.44
CA GLU A 44 13.56 16.32 3.65
C GLU A 44 12.25 15.89 2.99
N GLY A 45 11.11 16.29 3.55
CA GLY A 45 9.81 16.02 2.96
C GLY A 45 8.66 16.38 3.89
N ILE A 46 7.45 16.33 3.34
CA ILE A 46 6.21 16.59 4.08
C ILE A 46 5.52 15.24 4.30
N ILE A 47 5.20 14.94 5.56
CA ILE A 47 4.42 13.76 5.93
C ILE A 47 2.97 14.19 6.14
N GLN A 48 2.05 13.50 5.48
CA GLN A 48 0.62 13.63 5.69
C GLN A 48 0.07 12.29 6.17
N VAL A 49 -0.74 12.32 7.22
CA VAL A 49 -1.36 11.12 7.81
C VAL A 49 -2.86 11.33 7.82
N ASP A 50 -3.58 10.33 7.34
CA ASP A 50 -5.04 10.24 7.44
C ASP A 50 -5.38 9.05 8.32
N ARG A 51 -6.23 9.27 9.34
CA ARG A 51 -6.67 8.21 10.25
C ARG A 51 -8.06 7.77 9.81
N SER A 52 -8.12 6.59 9.22
CA SER A 52 -9.37 5.93 8.86
C SER A 52 -9.75 4.92 9.95
N GLU A 53 -10.93 5.10 10.53
CA GLU A 53 -11.47 4.17 11.54
C GLU A 53 -12.30 3.05 10.90
N ASP A 54 -12.77 3.28 9.68
CA ASP A 54 -13.56 2.33 8.90
C ASP A 54 -12.76 1.75 7.74
N PHE A 55 -12.98 0.47 7.48
CA PHE A 55 -12.45 -0.24 6.32
C PHE A 55 -13.56 -1.02 5.61
N HIS A 56 -13.66 -0.87 4.29
CA HIS A 56 -14.64 -1.57 3.46
C HIS A 56 -13.95 -2.54 2.50
N MET A 57 -14.28 -3.83 2.61
CA MET A 57 -13.75 -4.88 1.75
C MET A 57 -14.75 -5.25 0.65
N MET A 58 -14.31 -5.26 -0.60
CA MET A 58 -15.04 -5.91 -1.68
C MET A 58 -14.27 -7.16 -2.10
N LEU A 59 -14.92 -8.32 -1.97
CA LEU A 59 -14.34 -9.59 -2.37
C LEU A 59 -14.55 -9.83 -3.86
N PRO A 60 -13.58 -10.41 -4.59
CA PRO A 60 -13.79 -10.83 -5.97
C PRO A 60 -14.94 -11.85 -6.09
N GLY A 61 -15.84 -11.67 -7.06
CA GLY A 61 -17.00 -12.56 -7.25
C GLY A 61 -16.73 -13.82 -8.10
N GLY A 62 -15.48 -14.11 -8.44
CA GLY A 62 -15.10 -15.23 -9.31
C GLY A 62 -14.91 -16.55 -8.56
N GLU A 63 -15.04 -17.67 -9.27
CA GLU A 63 -14.87 -19.01 -8.69
C GLU A 63 -13.46 -19.24 -8.09
N GLU A 64 -12.43 -18.64 -8.68
CA GLU A 64 -11.05 -18.74 -8.19
C GLU A 64 -10.92 -18.22 -6.75
N PHE A 65 -11.59 -17.12 -6.43
CA PHE A 65 -11.58 -16.57 -5.07
C PHE A 65 -12.42 -17.42 -4.12
N ALA A 66 -13.57 -17.94 -4.59
CA ALA A 66 -14.46 -18.78 -3.78
C ALA A 66 -13.84 -20.13 -3.38
N LYS A 67 -12.92 -20.66 -4.19
CA LYS A 67 -12.22 -21.93 -3.95
C LYS A 67 -10.87 -21.75 -3.24
N ALA A 68 -10.42 -20.51 -3.02
CA ALA A 68 -9.14 -20.25 -2.39
C ALA A 68 -9.15 -20.63 -0.90
N GLU A 69 -8.19 -21.46 -0.48
CA GLU A 69 -7.95 -21.73 0.94
C GLU A 69 -7.25 -20.52 1.57
N LEU A 70 -8.01 -19.73 2.33
CA LEU A 70 -7.55 -18.48 2.97
C LEU A 70 -7.50 -18.55 4.50
N SER A 71 -7.81 -19.71 5.09
CA SER A 71 -7.93 -19.92 6.54
C SER A 71 -6.61 -20.24 7.26
N SER A 72 -5.57 -20.61 6.50
CA SER A 72 -4.26 -20.94 7.07
C SER A 72 -3.50 -19.68 7.49
N ASP A 73 -2.75 -19.79 8.60
CA ASP A 73 -1.80 -18.75 8.97
C ASP A 73 -0.71 -18.64 7.91
N ARG A 74 -0.58 -17.45 7.33
CA ARG A 74 0.40 -17.10 6.30
C ARG A 74 1.25 -15.90 6.70
N SER A 75 1.29 -15.55 7.98
CA SER A 75 2.07 -14.40 8.46
C SER A 75 3.55 -14.47 8.07
N SER A 76 4.16 -15.67 8.11
CA SER A 76 5.56 -15.87 7.67
C SER A 76 5.78 -15.60 6.19
N GLU A 77 4.82 -15.98 5.35
CA GLU A 77 4.92 -15.81 3.91
C GLU A 77 4.61 -14.38 3.50
N LEU A 78 3.69 -13.72 4.20
CA LEU A 78 3.44 -12.29 4.05
C LEU A 78 4.68 -11.47 4.39
N GLU A 79 5.36 -11.79 5.50
CA GLU A 79 6.57 -11.06 5.89
C GLU A 79 7.68 -11.15 4.83
N LYS A 80 7.87 -12.32 4.21
CA LYS A 80 8.89 -12.53 3.15
C LYS A 80 8.61 -11.78 1.86
N VAL A 81 7.34 -11.50 1.55
CA VAL A 81 6.95 -10.84 0.30
C VAL A 81 6.94 -9.33 0.46
N GLU A 82 6.66 -8.85 1.66
CA GLU A 82 6.45 -7.43 1.94
C GLU A 82 7.72 -6.72 2.47
N LYS A 83 8.79 -7.46 2.80
CA LYS A 83 10.10 -6.94 3.28
C LYS A 83 11.28 -7.44 2.44
#